data_AF-A0A2T4VKA3-F1
#
_entry.id   AF-A0A2T4VKA3-F1
#
_cell.length_a   1.000
_cell.length_b   1.000
_cell.length_c   1.000
_cell.angle_alpha   90.00
_cell.angle_beta   90.00
_cell.angle_gamma   90.00
#
_symmetry.space_group_name_H-M   'P 1'
#
loop_
_entity.id
_entity.type
_entity.pdbx_description
1 polymer ?
#
loop_
_entity_poly.entity_id
_entity_poly.type
_entity_poly.pdbx_seq_one_letter_code
_entity_poly.pdbx_strand_id
1 'polypeptide(L)'
;MTNPEWLKTAVRRSAHEAWMLGHVFEKYREREGRSAEELAAELGCSLEVLQWLSLCRRPEGEKFTEHVFTIAKRFALEPLRLVAVLRRVEVMDAFAERSEGGEGPADEDSLLLAARDRSCDDETNS
;
A
#
# COMPACT_ATOMS: atom_id res chain seq x y z
N MET A 1 8.88 -2.83 -27.77
CA MET A 1 7.76 -2.14 -28.44
C MET A 1 7.99 -0.65 -28.23
N THR A 2 7.94 0.20 -29.24
CA THR A 2 8.16 1.64 -29.04
C THR A 2 6.98 2.24 -28.29
N ASN A 3 7.21 2.79 -27.11
CA ASN A 3 6.15 3.41 -26.32
C ASN A 3 5.74 4.75 -26.96
N PRO A 4 4.43 5.00 -27.13
CA PRO A 4 3.97 6.26 -27.70
C PRO A 4 4.16 7.40 -26.71
N GLU A 5 4.39 8.62 -27.20
CA GLU A 5 4.66 9.79 -26.34
C GLU A 5 3.52 10.11 -25.36
N TRP A 6 2.27 9.80 -25.71
CA TRP A 6 1.13 10.00 -24.82
C TRP A 6 1.17 9.08 -23.58
N LEU A 7 1.88 7.94 -23.64
CA LEU A 7 1.92 6.96 -22.57
C LEU A 7 2.48 7.56 -21.27
N LYS A 8 3.56 8.34 -21.36
CA LYS A 8 4.17 9.00 -20.19
C LYS A 8 3.16 9.89 -19.45
N THR A 9 2.34 10.62 -20.20
CA THR A 9 1.28 11.49 -19.64
C THR A 9 0.14 10.66 -19.04
N ALA A 10 -0.28 9.59 -19.71
CA ALA A 10 -1.31 8.69 -19.19
C ALA A 10 -0.87 7.99 -17.89
N VAL A 11 0.39 7.54 -17.82
CA VAL A 11 0.99 6.94 -16.61
C VAL A 11 0.99 7.94 -15.46
N ARG A 12 1.46 9.18 -15.70
CA ARG A 12 1.43 10.23 -14.67
C ARG A 12 0.01 10.50 -14.16
N ARG A 13 -0.98 10.50 -15.05
CA ARG A 13 -2.38 10.64 -14.64
C ARG A 13 -2.87 9.45 -13.82
N SER A 14 -2.55 8.23 -14.23
CA SER A 14 -2.97 7.00 -13.53
C SER A 14 -2.48 6.94 -12.08
N ALA A 15 -1.36 7.59 -11.75
CA ALA A 15 -0.87 7.70 -10.37
C ALA A 15 -1.83 8.47 -9.44
N HIS A 16 -2.69 9.32 -10.00
CA HIS A 16 -3.64 10.14 -9.25
C HIS A 16 -5.05 9.52 -9.19
N GLU A 17 -5.26 8.37 -9.83
CA GLU A 17 -6.56 7.72 -9.98
C GLU A 17 -6.58 6.43 -9.13
N ALA A 18 -7.21 6.47 -7.95
CA ALA A 18 -7.14 5.38 -6.95
C ALA A 18 -7.60 4.01 -7.45
N TRP A 19 -8.44 3.98 -8.48
CA TRP A 19 -8.97 2.77 -9.13
C TRP A 19 -8.01 2.17 -10.17
N MET A 20 -6.87 2.78 -10.44
CA MET A 20 -5.86 2.32 -11.40
C MET A 20 -4.63 1.71 -10.69
N LEU A 21 -3.94 0.80 -11.38
CA LEU A 21 -2.68 0.23 -10.88
C LEU A 21 -1.56 1.28 -10.78
N GLY A 22 -1.58 2.32 -11.61
CA GLY A 22 -0.60 3.40 -11.51
C GLY A 22 -0.57 4.06 -10.14
N HIS A 23 -1.73 4.27 -9.52
CA HIS A 23 -1.83 4.79 -8.16
C HIS A 23 -1.24 3.83 -7.12
N VAL A 24 -1.52 2.53 -7.26
CA VAL A 24 -0.96 1.49 -6.39
C VAL A 24 0.56 1.47 -6.49
N PHE A 25 1.10 1.49 -7.70
CA PHE A 25 2.53 1.45 -7.94
C PHE A 25 3.25 2.69 -7.43
N GLU A 26 2.65 3.86 -7.57
CA GLU A 26 3.22 5.09 -7.00
C GLU A 26 3.28 5.00 -5.47
N LYS A 27 2.17 4.63 -4.81
CA LYS A 27 2.14 4.42 -3.36
C LYS A 27 3.17 3.40 -2.90
N TYR A 28 3.30 2.28 -3.61
CA TYR A 28 4.29 1.25 -3.28
C TYR A 28 5.71 1.83 -3.33
N ARG A 29 6.04 2.53 -4.43
CA ARG A 29 7.36 3.13 -4.63
C ARG A 29 7.69 4.19 -3.59
N GLU A 30 6.75 5.08 -3.28
CA GLU A 30 6.93 6.13 -2.29
C GLU A 30 7.19 5.55 -0.90
N ARG A 31 6.40 4.54 -0.49
CA ARG A 31 6.50 3.98 0.85
C ARG A 31 7.67 3.02 1.05
N GLU A 32 8.08 2.31 0.01
CA GLU A 32 9.24 1.40 0.05
C GLU A 32 10.54 2.10 -0.40
N GLY A 33 10.49 3.37 -0.81
CA GLY A 33 11.64 4.12 -1.31
C GLY A 33 12.23 3.56 -2.60
N ARG A 34 11.40 3.02 -3.50
CA ARG A 34 11.82 2.30 -4.71
C ARG A 34 11.72 3.13 -5.98
N SER A 35 12.69 2.94 -6.88
CA SER A 35 12.61 3.46 -8.25
C SER A 35 11.59 2.67 -9.10
N ALA A 36 11.23 3.20 -10.27
CA ALA A 36 10.34 2.50 -11.19
C ALA A 36 11.00 1.25 -11.79
N GLU A 37 12.31 1.30 -12.01
CA GLU A 37 13.14 0.19 -12.48
C GLU A 37 13.20 -0.94 -11.46
N GLU A 38 13.35 -0.61 -10.18
CA GLU A 38 13.33 -1.61 -9.10
C GLU A 38 11.97 -2.31 -9.01
N LEU A 39 10.87 -1.55 -9.10
CA LEU A 39 9.52 -2.13 -9.13
C LEU A 39 9.31 -3.01 -10.37
N ALA A 40 9.79 -2.59 -11.55
CA ALA A 40 9.70 -3.40 -12.76
C ALA A 40 10.47 -4.73 -12.59
N ALA A 41 11.68 -4.67 -12.03
CA ALA A 41 12.48 -5.86 -11.74
C ALA A 41 11.80 -6.78 -10.72
N GLU A 42 11.19 -6.22 -9.67
CA GLU A 42 10.43 -6.98 -8.68
C GLU A 42 9.25 -7.71 -9.33
N LEU A 43 8.48 -7.02 -10.18
CA LEU A 43 7.37 -7.61 -10.94
C LEU A 43 7.83 -8.56 -12.07
N GLY A 44 9.13 -8.62 -12.36
CA GLY A 44 9.70 -9.46 -13.42
C GLY A 44 9.41 -8.95 -14.82
N CYS A 45 9.29 -7.63 -15.01
CA CYS A 45 8.97 -7.02 -16.29
C CYS A 45 9.90 -5.86 -16.65
N SER A 46 9.80 -5.36 -17.88
CA SER A 46 10.52 -4.15 -18.30
C SER A 46 9.81 -2.89 -17.80
N LEU A 47 10.54 -1.77 -17.71
CA LEU A 47 9.95 -0.46 -17.38
C LEU A 47 8.83 -0.08 -18.36
N GLU A 48 8.96 -0.48 -19.62
CA GLU A 48 7.95 -0.25 -20.66
C GLU A 48 6.65 -1.01 -20.35
N VAL A 49 6.76 -2.28 -19.93
CA VAL A 49 5.60 -3.08 -19.52
C VAL A 49 4.99 -2.50 -18.24
N LEU A 50 5.80 -2.04 -17.29
CA LEU A 50 5.32 -1.37 -16.09
C LEU A 50 4.46 -0.15 -16.42
N GLN A 51 4.87 0.67 -17.40
CA GLN A 51 4.08 1.82 -17.85
C GLN A 51 2.70 1.40 -18.39
N TRP A 52 2.62 0.30 -19.15
CA TRP A 52 1.33 -0.22 -19.61
C TRP A 52 0.49 -0.81 -18.48
N LEU A 53 1.13 -1.49 -17.51
CA LEU A 53 0.45 -2.02 -16.34
C LEU A 53 -0.20 -0.92 -15.51
N SER A 54 0.45 0.24 -15.37
CA SER A 54 -0.10 1.40 -14.63
C SER A 54 -1.46 1.85 -15.16
N LEU A 55 -1.76 1.61 -16.44
CA LEU A 55 -3.03 1.97 -17.05
C LEU A 55 -4.15 0.95 -16.80
N CYS A 56 -3.84 -0.21 -16.22
CA CYS A 56 -4.86 -1.20 -15.91
C CYS A 56 -5.68 -0.76 -14.71
N ARG A 57 -6.95 -1.19 -14.69
CA ARG A 57 -7.77 -1.09 -13.49
C ARG A 57 -7.17 -1.95 -12.38
N ARG A 58 -7.17 -1.43 -11.15
CA ARG A 58 -6.76 -2.15 -9.94
C ARG A 58 -7.68 -3.38 -9.74
N PRO A 59 -7.11 -4.59 -9.56
CA PRO A 59 -7.88 -5.76 -9.14
C PRO A 59 -8.45 -5.57 -7.72
N GLU A 60 -9.73 -5.86 -7.53
CA GLU A 60 -10.45 -5.69 -6.25
C GLU A 60 -11.67 -6.62 -6.16
N GLY A 61 -12.20 -6.78 -4.95
CA GLY A 61 -13.46 -7.50 -4.68
C GLY A 61 -13.44 -8.99 -5.04
N GLU A 62 -14.62 -9.55 -5.33
CA GLU A 62 -14.80 -10.98 -5.62
C GLU A 62 -14.04 -11.45 -6.86
N LYS A 63 -13.78 -10.53 -7.81
CA LYS A 63 -13.07 -10.82 -9.07
C LYS A 63 -11.57 -10.56 -9.00
N PHE A 64 -11.03 -10.27 -7.81
CA PHE A 64 -9.61 -9.95 -7.62
C PHE A 64 -8.69 -10.97 -8.31
N THR A 65 -8.89 -12.26 -8.02
CA THR A 65 -8.06 -13.35 -8.56
C THR A 65 -8.15 -13.41 -10.09
N GLU A 66 -9.36 -13.35 -10.65
CA GLU A 66 -9.59 -13.38 -12.09
C GLU A 66 -8.89 -12.22 -12.81
N HIS A 67 -9.02 -11.00 -12.28
CA HIS A 67 -8.39 -9.81 -12.83
C HIS A 67 -6.86 -9.88 -12.75
N VAL A 68 -6.30 -10.33 -11.62
CA VAL A 68 -4.84 -10.54 -11.48
C VAL A 68 -4.33 -11.52 -12.54
N PHE A 69 -4.98 -12.67 -12.70
CA PHE A 69 -4.56 -13.66 -13.72
C PHE A 69 -4.70 -13.12 -15.14
N THR A 70 -5.75 -12.34 -15.43
CA THR A 70 -5.96 -11.72 -16.74
C THR A 70 -4.85 -10.75 -17.09
N ILE A 71 -4.48 -9.88 -16.14
CA ILE A 71 -3.39 -8.92 -16.31
C ILE A 71 -2.06 -9.67 -16.44
N ALA A 72 -1.77 -10.60 -15.54
CA ALA A 72 -0.52 -11.36 -15.55
C ALA A 72 -0.33 -12.12 -16.86
N LYS A 73 -1.38 -12.78 -17.37
CA LYS A 73 -1.37 -13.44 -18.67
C LYS A 73 -1.12 -12.46 -19.82
N ARG A 74 -1.79 -11.29 -19.81
CA ARG A 74 -1.69 -10.27 -20.88
C ARG A 74 -0.28 -9.70 -21.03
N PHE A 75 0.45 -9.59 -19.92
CA PHE A 75 1.78 -8.97 -19.85
C PHE A 75 2.91 -9.97 -19.54
N ALA A 76 2.60 -11.28 -19.55
CA ALA A 76 3.54 -12.35 -19.24
C ALA A 76 4.26 -12.19 -17.88
N LEU A 77 3.51 -11.77 -16.85
CA LEU A 77 4.00 -11.64 -15.48
C LEU A 77 3.74 -12.91 -14.67
N GLU A 78 4.49 -13.06 -13.59
CA GLU A 78 4.14 -14.02 -12.53
C GLU A 78 3.02 -13.43 -11.64
N PRO A 79 1.83 -14.06 -11.56
CA PRO A 79 0.69 -13.50 -10.84
C PRO A 79 0.97 -13.19 -9.37
N LEU A 80 1.75 -14.05 -8.69
CA LEU A 80 2.05 -13.91 -7.26
C LEU A 80 2.84 -12.63 -6.95
N ARG A 81 3.70 -12.18 -7.86
CA ARG A 81 4.46 -10.92 -7.69
C ARG A 81 3.54 -9.71 -7.69
N LEU A 82 2.56 -9.68 -8.60
CA LEU A 82 1.56 -8.62 -8.64
C LEU A 82 0.68 -8.63 -7.39
N VAL A 83 0.28 -9.82 -6.90
CA VAL A 83 -0.45 -9.94 -5.64
C VAL A 83 0.36 -9.41 -4.46
N ALA A 84 1.65 -9.73 -4.38
CA ALA A 84 2.51 -9.27 -3.29
C ALA A 84 2.55 -7.74 -3.20
N VAL A 85 2.75 -7.05 -4.32
CA VAL A 85 2.73 -5.58 -4.40
C VAL A 85 1.37 -5.02 -3.98
N LEU A 86 0.27 -5.58 -4.51
CA LEU A 86 -1.10 -5.14 -4.17
C LEU A 86 -1.38 -5.27 -2.67
N ARG A 87 -1.05 -6.42 -2.08
CA ARG A 87 -1.27 -6.69 -0.65
C ARG A 87 -0.40 -5.79 0.24
N ARG A 88 0.82 -5.48 -0.17
CA ARG A 88 1.69 -4.57 0.58
C ARG A 88 1.05 -3.20 0.73
N VAL A 89 0.56 -2.64 -0.38
CA VAL A 89 -0.12 -1.32 -0.38
C VAL A 89 -1.40 -1.34 0.45
N GLU A 90 -2.20 -2.41 0.36
CA GLU A 90 -3.43 -2.57 1.16
C GLU A 90 -3.15 -2.57 2.66
N VAL A 91 -2.14 -3.31 3.11
CA VAL A 91 -1.74 -3.36 4.51
C VAL A 91 -1.30 -1.98 4.99
N MET A 92 -0.48 -1.29 4.19
CA MET A 92 0.01 0.05 4.52
C MET A 92 -1.12 1.09 4.55
N ASP A 93 -2.11 1.00 3.64
CA ASP A 93 -3.29 1.87 3.65
C ASP A 93 -4.11 1.64 4.93
N ALA A 94 -4.33 0.38 5.32
CA ALA A 94 -5.08 0.05 6.54
C ALA A 94 -4.40 0.55 7.83
N PHE A 95 -3.08 0.66 7.85
CA PHE A 95 -2.36 1.26 8.98
C PHE A 95 -2.48 2.79 8.99
N ALA A 96 -2.38 3.45 7.83
CA ALA A 96 -2.52 4.91 7.75
C ALA A 96 -3.92 5.38 8.18
N GLU A 97 -4.98 4.70 7.73
CA GLU A 97 -6.37 5.03 8.09
C GLU A 97 -6.65 4.91 9.60
N ARG A 98 -5.98 3.98 10.29
CA ARG A 98 -6.10 3.85 11.76
C ARG A 98 -5.39 4.96 12.53
N SER A 99 -4.33 5.53 11.96
CA SER A 99 -3.60 6.65 12.57
C SER A 99 -4.30 7.99 12.36
N GLU A 100 -5.06 8.15 11.27
CA GLU A 100 -5.78 9.39 10.95
C GLU A 100 -7.23 9.41 11.49
N GLY A 101 -7.83 8.26 11.79
CA GLY A 101 -9.19 8.14 12.35
C GLY A 101 -9.32 8.42 13.85
N GLY A 102 -8.37 9.15 14.44
CA GLY A 102 -8.31 9.43 15.88
C GLY A 102 -8.91 10.78 16.28
N GLU A 103 -10.23 10.97 16.20
CA GLU A 103 -10.93 12.04 16.94
C GLU A 103 -12.32 11.59 17.46
N GLY A 104 -12.39 11.34 18.78
CA GLY A 104 -13.60 11.19 19.60
C GLY A 104 -13.24 10.71 21.02
N PRO A 105 -13.65 11.42 22.10
CA PRO A 105 -12.77 11.77 23.22
C PRO A 105 -12.59 10.61 24.19
N ALA A 106 -11.39 10.05 24.23
CA ALA A 106 -10.97 9.14 25.28
C ALA A 106 -9.63 9.63 25.81
N ASP A 107 -9.72 10.61 26.70
CA ASP A 107 -9.03 10.55 27.97
C ASP A 107 -7.53 10.19 27.84
N GLU A 108 -6.73 11.14 27.37
CA GLU A 108 -5.25 11.07 27.44
C GLU A 108 -4.77 10.95 28.91
N ASP A 109 -5.64 11.11 29.91
CA ASP A 109 -5.38 10.83 31.32
C ASP A 109 -5.63 9.36 31.73
N SER A 110 -6.36 8.55 30.94
CA SER A 110 -6.73 7.17 31.36
C SER A 110 -5.72 6.09 31.00
N LEU A 111 -4.78 6.32 30.08
CA LEU A 111 -3.77 5.29 29.73
C LEU A 111 -2.53 5.31 30.64
N LEU A 112 -2.40 6.31 31.52
CA LEU A 112 -1.28 6.46 32.45
C LEU A 112 -1.66 6.21 33.93
N LEU A 113 -2.85 5.68 34.21
CA LEU A 113 -3.31 5.44 35.58
C LEU A 113 -2.83 4.11 36.20
N ALA A 114 -2.34 3.16 35.39
CA ALA A 114 -1.96 1.82 35.88
C ALA A 114 -0.60 1.78 36.62
N ALA A 115 0.12 2.90 36.72
CA ALA A 115 1.49 2.94 37.25
C ALA A 115 1.65 3.77 38.54
N ARG A 116 0.57 4.08 39.28
CA ARG A 116 0.66 4.86 40.55
C ARG A 116 0.31 4.09 41.83
N ASP A 117 0.20 2.76 41.78
CA ASP A 117 -0.03 1.98 42.99
C ASP A 117 1.28 1.36 43.52
N ARG A 118 2.02 2.18 44.29
CA ARG A 118 2.79 1.77 45.47
C ARG A 118 3.54 2.94 46.09
N SER A 119 2.98 3.47 47.18
CA SER A 119 3.77 4.09 48.26
C SER A 119 3.19 3.58 49.57
N CYS A 120 4.02 2.82 50.29
CA CYS A 120 3.88 2.34 51.66
C CYS A 120 2.84 3.04 52.54
N ASP A 121 1.78 2.30 52.89
CA ASP A 121 1.31 2.33 54.27
C ASP A 121 2.26 1.47 55.09
N ASP A 122 3.11 2.10 55.89
CA ASP A 122 3.70 1.48 57.07
C ASP A 122 3.17 2.28 58.28
N GLU A 123 1.89 2.06 58.59
CA GLU A 123 1.34 2.44 59.88
C GLU A 123 1.84 1.45 60.94
N THR A 124 2.61 1.99 61.89
CA THR A 124 2.69 1.59 63.30
C THR A 124 3.17 0.18 63.67
N ASN A 125 4.29 0.09 64.42
CA ASN A 125 4.28 -0.46 65.80
C ASN A 125 5.67 -0.39 66.48
N SER A 126 5.88 0.55 67.42
CA SER A 126 6.53 0.38 68.75
C SER A 126 6.87 1.74 69.38
#